data_AF-A0AAU2PXM9-F1
#
_entry.id   AF-A0AAU2PXM9-F1
#
_cell.length_a   1.000
_cell.length_b   1.000
_cell.length_c   1.000
_cell.angle_alpha   90.00
_cell.angle_beta   90.00
_cell.angle_gamma   90.00
#
_symmetry.space_group_name_H-M   'P 1'
#
loop_
_entity.id
_entity.type
_entity.pdbx_description
1 polymer ?
#
loop_
_entity_poly.entity_id
_entity_poly.type
_entity_poly.pdbx_seq_one_letter_code
_entity_poly.pdbx_strand_id
1 'polypeptide(L)' 'MHETLTPAGPARPSAAEANEAIRHLVETRVDGEWPSEAYEFLLAEWAEASHAEVSPAQ' A
#
# COMPACT_ATOMS: atom_id res chain seq x y z
N MET A 1 22.29 5.39 -24.75
CA MET A 1 21.80 4.74 -23.52
C MET A 1 21.21 5.85 -22.66
N HIS A 2 19.89 6.00 -22.62
CA HIS A 2 19.25 6.99 -21.73
C HIS A 2 18.48 6.19 -20.68
N GLU A 3 19.15 5.86 -19.58
CA GLU A 3 18.49 5.37 -18.37
C GLU A 3 17.83 6.58 -17.72
N THR A 4 16.56 6.82 -18.07
CA THR A 4 15.71 7.73 -17.32
C THR A 4 15.44 7.09 -15.97
N LEU A 5 16.31 7.33 -15.00
CA LEU A 5 16.00 7.15 -13.59
C LEU A 5 14.87 8.12 -13.26
N THR A 6 13.64 7.62 -13.33
CA THR A 6 12.47 8.34 -12.83
C THR A 6 12.76 8.69 -11.37
N PRO A 7 12.67 9.97 -10.99
CA PRO A 7 12.83 10.34 -9.59
C PRO A 7 11.73 9.60 -8.83
N ALA A 8 12.13 8.70 -7.93
CA ALA A 8 11.24 8.21 -6.91
C ALA A 8 10.82 9.45 -6.11
N GLY A 9 9.62 9.99 -6.42
CA GLY A 9 8.90 10.87 -5.51
C GLY A 9 8.74 10.18 -4.15
N PRO A 10 8.12 10.80 -3.13
CA PRO A 10 7.85 10.11 -1.88
C PRO A 10 7.22 8.76 -2.22
N ALA A 11 7.98 7.68 -2.00
CA ALA A 11 7.65 6.38 -2.54
C ALA A 11 6.33 6.01 -1.89
N ARG A 12 5.25 6.05 -2.66
CA ARG A 12 3.96 5.54 -2.22
C ARG A 12 4.25 4.13 -1.70
N PRO A 13 3.75 3.75 -0.50
CA PRO A 13 4.08 2.45 0.07
C PRO A 13 3.82 1.36 -0.97
N SER A 14 4.77 0.44 -1.09
CA SER A 14 4.61 -0.75 -1.93
C SER A 14 3.39 -1.56 -1.48
N ALA A 15 2.88 -2.42 -2.36
CA ALA A 15 1.77 -3.29 -1.99
C ALA A 15 2.13 -4.19 -0.79
N ALA A 16 3.42 -4.54 -0.64
CA ALA A 16 3.91 -5.26 0.52
C ALA A 16 3.78 -4.45 1.82
N GLU A 17 4.22 -3.20 1.82
CA GLU A 17 4.15 -2.31 3.00
C GLU A 17 2.69 -2.01 3.39
N ALA A 18 1.82 -1.77 2.42
CA ALA A 18 0.39 -1.58 2.68
C ALA A 18 -0.24 -2.85 3.29
N ASN A 19 0.12 -4.04 2.80
CA ASN A 19 -0.34 -5.30 3.37
C ASN A 19 0.17 -5.55 4.80
N GLU A 20 1.42 -5.19 5.11
CA GLU A 20 1.95 -5.29 6.47
C GLU A 20 1.22 -4.36 7.43
N ALA A 21 0.92 -3.12 7.01
CA ALA A 21 0.10 -2.20 7.79
C ALA A 21 -1.31 -2.75 8.04
N ILE A 22 -1.93 -3.40 7.04
CA ILE A 22 -3.24 -4.07 7.21
C ILE A 22 -3.15 -5.18 8.25
N ARG A 23 -2.12 -6.05 8.17
CA ARG A 23 -1.91 -7.12 9.16
C ARG A 23 -1.74 -6.55 10.56
N HIS A 24 -0.91 -5.53 10.70
CA HIS A 24 -0.67 -4.88 11.98
C HIS A 24 -1.95 -4.27 12.55
N LEU A 25 -2.78 -3.61 11.73
CA LEU A 25 -4.08 -3.06 12.14
C LEU A 25 -5.01 -4.15 12.67
N VAL A 26 -5.04 -5.32 12.02
CA VAL A 26 -5.85 -6.47 12.44
C VAL A 26 -5.32 -7.10 13.72
N GLU A 27 -4.00 -7.20 13.87
CA GLU A 27 -3.34 -7.83 15.02
C GLU A 27 -3.36 -6.97 16.29
N THR A 28 -3.27 -5.65 16.14
CA THR A 28 -3.20 -4.70 17.27
C THR A 28 -4.56 -4.24 17.78
N ARG A 29 -5.66 -4.66 17.16
CA ARG A 29 -7.00 -4.33 17.64
C ARG A 29 -7.23 -4.94 19.04
N VAL A 30 -7.52 -4.10 20.03
CA VAL A 30 -7.70 -4.53 21.43
C VAL A 30 -9.17 -4.41 21.89
N ASP A 31 -9.94 -3.52 21.26
CA ASP A 31 -11.21 -3.04 21.83
C ASP A 31 -12.48 -3.54 21.11
N GLY A 32 -12.34 -4.54 20.22
CA GLY A 32 -13.48 -5.17 19.52
C GLY A 32 -14.19 -4.30 18.49
N GLU A 33 -13.93 -2.98 18.47
CA GLU A 33 -14.35 -2.08 17.39
C GLU A 33 -13.45 -2.27 16.17
N TRP A 34 -14.08 -2.33 14.99
CA TRP A 34 -13.36 -2.48 13.73
C TRP A 34 -12.96 -1.10 13.19
N PRO A 35 -11.65 -0.83 13.00
CA PRO A 35 -11.16 0.44 12.44
C PRO A 35 -11.40 0.47 10.91
N SER A 36 -12.67 0.56 10.53
CA SER A 36 -13.13 0.52 9.13
C SER A 36 -12.45 1.58 8.26
N GLU A 37 -12.41 2.83 8.69
CA GLU A 37 -11.78 3.93 7.93
C GLU A 37 -10.30 3.67 7.64
N ALA A 38 -9.52 3.28 8.67
CA ALA A 38 -8.10 2.98 8.50
C ALA A 38 -7.87 1.75 7.61
N TYR A 39 -8.72 0.73 7.76
CA TYR A 39 -8.65 -0.47 6.93
C TYR A 39 -8.98 -0.18 5.46
N GLU A 40 -10.02 0.61 5.19
CA GLU A 40 -10.42 1.02 3.84
C GLU A 40 -9.36 1.87 3.16
N PHE A 41 -8.74 2.80 3.90
CA PHE A 41 -7.61 3.59 3.40
C PHE A 41 -6.44 2.68 2.98
N LEU A 42 -6.06 1.73 3.83
CA LEU A 42 -4.96 0.81 3.53
C LEU A 42 -5.30 -0.13 2.36
N LEU A 43 -6.56 -0.54 2.21
CA LEU A 43 -7.01 -1.32 1.05
C LEU A 43 -6.90 -0.51 -0.25
N ALA A 44 -7.24 0.78 -0.22
CA ALA A 44 -7.11 1.64 -1.40
C ALA A 44 -5.63 1.83 -1.79
N GLU A 45 -4.75 2.11 -0.82
CA GLU A 45 -3.31 2.21 -1.06
C GLU A 45 -2.72 0.88 -1.56
N TRP A 46 -3.13 -0.25 -0.98
CA TRP A 46 -2.73 -1.57 -1.45
C TRP A 46 -3.19 -1.86 -2.88
N ALA A 47 -4.44 -1.53 -3.22
CA ALA A 47 -4.99 -1.75 -4.55
C ALA A 47 -4.26 -0.90 -5.62
N GLU A 48 -4.01 0.37 -5.32
CA GLU A 48 -3.25 1.28 -6.19
C GLU A 48 -1.82 0.78 -6.41
N ALA A 49 -1.12 0.42 -5.33
CA ALA A 49 0.25 -0.10 -5.40
C ALA A 49 0.29 -1.45 -6.15
N SER A 50 -0.64 -2.35 -5.86
CA SER A 50 -0.74 -3.65 -6.55
C SER A 50 -1.01 -3.48 -8.04
N HIS A 51 -1.86 -2.52 -8.41
CA HIS A 51 -2.16 -2.26 -9.81
C HIS A 51 -0.95 -1.67 -10.55
N ALA A 52 -0.20 -0.77 -9.90
CA ALA A 52 1.04 -0.22 -10.44
C ALA A 52 2.17 -1.27 -10.57
N GLU A 53 2.26 -2.20 -9.63
CA GLU A 53 3.23 -3.31 -9.66
C GLU A 53 2.88 -4.39 -10.69
N VAL A 54 1.59 -4.72 -10.83
CA VAL A 54 1.07 -5.69 -11.83
C VAL A 54 1.01 -5.10 -13.24
N SER A 55 0.95 -3.78 -13.35
CA SER A 55 1.08 -3.04 -14.62
C SER A 55 2.48 -2.42 -14.74
N PRO A 56 3.57 -3.21 -14.83
CA PRO A 56 4.86 -2.63 -15.15
C PRO A 56 4.77 -2.15 -16.59
N ALA A 57 4.73 -0.83 -16.77
CA ALA A 57 4.94 -0.09 -18.02
C ALA A 57 4.62 -0.86 -19.32
N GLN A 58 3.44 -0.61 -19.91
CA GLN A 58 3.29 -0.78 -21.36
C GLN A 58 4.07 0.29 -22.12
#